data_AF-A0ABD1JQY5-F1
#
_entry.id   AF-A0ABD1JQY5-F1
#
_cell.length_a   1.000
_cell.length_b   1.000
_cell.length_c   1.000
_cell.angle_alpha   90.00
_cell.angle_beta   90.00
_cell.angle_gamma   90.00
#
_symmetry.space_group_name_H-M   'P 1'
#
loop_
_entity.id
_entity.type
_entity.pdbx_description
1 polymer ?
#
loop_
_entity_poly.entity_id
_entity_poly.type
_entity_poly.pdbx_seq_one_letter_code
_entity_poly.pdbx_strand_id
1 'polypeptide(L)'
;MLSLATTAKCEEFAEFFTNKILAIRAEITQDPNYLHDAPSREPPTLQNFSAITEDNLYKLVKHSKQSTCSLAPIPTFLMKNNFNYVSTPLLQIINTSILTGVFPSTFKTAVVKPLLKKPNLDYNTLNNYRPISNLPFISKIHEKAVFIQLNQFLNKNDILEKFQSGFRANHSTETALTKIVNDLRLSTATKSLPWSSWT
;
A
#
# COMPACT_ATOMS: atom_id res chain seq x y z
N MET A 1 20.42 -23.75 3.81
CA MET A 1 21.18 -23.54 5.06
C MET A 1 20.41 -22.51 5.88
N LEU A 2 19.61 -22.98 6.85
CA LEU A 2 18.85 -22.12 7.75
C LEU A 2 19.85 -21.37 8.64
N SER A 3 20.12 -20.09 8.38
CA SER A 3 20.75 -19.27 9.40
C SER A 3 19.75 -19.19 10.56
N LEU A 4 20.10 -19.77 11.70
CA LEU A 4 19.38 -19.59 12.95
C LEU A 4 19.20 -18.08 13.14
N ALA A 5 17.98 -17.58 12.95
CA ALA A 5 17.66 -16.19 13.18
C ALA A 5 17.87 -15.93 14.67
N THR A 6 18.97 -15.26 15.02
CA THR A 6 19.26 -14.86 16.40
C THR A 6 18.46 -13.62 16.73
N THR A 7 18.09 -13.45 17.99
CA THR A 7 17.47 -12.22 18.49
C THR A 7 18.31 -11.00 18.13
N ALA A 8 19.63 -11.08 18.28
CA ALA A 8 20.57 -10.03 17.89
C ALA A 8 20.44 -9.64 16.41
N LYS A 9 20.34 -10.61 15.49
CA LYS A 9 20.19 -10.28 14.06
C LYS A 9 18.84 -9.64 13.76
N CYS A 10 17.78 -10.06 14.45
CA CYS A 10 16.47 -9.43 14.35
C CYS A 10 16.49 -7.98 14.84
N GLU A 11 17.20 -7.71 15.96
CA GLU A 11 17.39 -6.36 16.51
C GLU A 11 18.20 -5.48 15.56
N GLU A 12 19.30 -5.98 14.97
CA GLU A 12 20.07 -5.26 13.94
C GLU A 12 19.18 -4.83 12.76
N PHE A 13 18.33 -5.73 12.26
CA PHE A 13 17.38 -5.39 11.19
C PHE A 13 16.33 -4.36 11.65
N ALA A 14 15.81 -4.50 12.87
CA ALA A 14 14.82 -3.59 13.42
C ALA A 14 15.39 -2.17 13.56
N GLU A 15 16.58 -2.04 14.12
CA GLU A 15 17.29 -0.77 14.25
C GLU A 15 17.60 -0.18 12.87
N PHE A 16 18.18 -0.97 11.96
CA PHE A 16 18.53 -0.53 10.61
C PHE A 16 17.31 0.02 9.85
N PHE A 17 16.18 -0.70 9.86
CA PHE A 17 14.97 -0.24 9.17
C PHE A 17 14.35 0.99 9.85
N THR A 18 14.39 1.06 11.18
CA THR A 18 13.87 2.21 11.93
C THR A 18 14.69 3.47 11.62
N ASN A 19 16.02 3.39 11.72
CA ASN A 19 16.92 4.50 11.44
C ASN A 19 16.78 4.97 9.99
N LYS A 20 16.59 4.05 9.04
CA LYS A 20 16.33 4.39 7.64
C LYS A 20 15.03 5.18 7.46
N ILE A 21 13.95 4.81 8.17
CA ILE A 21 12.68 5.55 8.13
C ILE A 21 12.86 6.95 8.74
N LEU A 22 13.59 7.06 9.86
CA LEU A 22 13.87 8.33 10.50
C LEU A 22 14.66 9.27 9.59
N ALA A 23 15.69 8.76 8.91
CA ALA A 23 16.48 9.52 7.94
C ALA A 23 15.61 10.05 6.79
N ILE A 24 14.79 9.18 6.17
CA ILE A 24 13.88 9.57 5.08
C ILE A 24 12.91 10.68 5.55
N ARG A 25 12.36 10.57 6.76
CA ARG A 25 11.45 11.60 7.31
C ARG A 25 12.14 12.94 7.52
N ALA A 26 13.39 12.91 8.00
CA ALA A 26 14.19 14.12 8.18
C ALA A 26 14.47 14.80 6.83
N GLU A 27 14.78 14.03 5.78
CA GLU A 27 15.00 14.55 4.42
C GLU A 27 13.73 15.20 3.82
N ILE A 28 12.56 14.57 3.97
CA ILE A 28 11.29 15.09 3.43
C ILE A 28 10.90 16.44 4.06
N THR A 29 11.22 16.65 5.33
CA THR A 29 10.76 17.83 6.09
C THR A 29 11.61 19.08 5.80
N GLN A 30 12.74 18.93 5.11
CA GLN A 30 13.75 19.99 4.94
C GLN A 30 13.63 20.80 3.65
N ASP A 31 12.64 20.55 2.78
CA ASP A 31 12.50 21.32 1.54
C ASP A 31 11.44 22.44 1.68
N PRO A 32 11.84 23.70 1.97
CA PRO A 32 10.93 24.83 2.04
C PRO A 32 10.34 25.25 0.68
N ASN A 33 10.82 24.69 -0.44
CA ASN A 33 10.30 24.94 -1.78
C ASN A 33 9.26 23.90 -2.24
N TYR A 34 8.84 22.96 -1.38
CA TYR A 34 7.68 22.09 -1.61
C TYR A 34 6.35 22.85 -1.48
N LEU A 35 6.25 24.04 -2.05
CA LEU A 35 4.98 24.68 -2.32
C LEU A 35 4.47 24.06 -3.61
N HIS A 36 3.66 23.01 -3.49
CA HIS A 36 2.69 22.73 -4.54
C HIS A 36 1.85 24.00 -4.69
N ASP A 37 1.75 24.54 -5.90
CA ASP A 37 0.76 25.56 -6.21
C ASP A 37 -0.58 25.11 -5.63
N ALA A 38 -1.13 25.91 -4.72
CA ALA A 38 -2.40 25.57 -4.10
C ALA A 38 -3.41 25.39 -5.24
N PRO A 39 -4.14 24.26 -5.28
CA PRO A 39 -5.08 24.03 -6.36
C PRO A 39 -6.05 25.21 -6.41
N SER A 40 -6.30 25.73 -7.62
CA SER A 40 -7.11 26.94 -7.85
C SER A 40 -8.57 26.79 -7.37
N ARG A 41 -8.96 25.59 -6.96
CA ARG A 41 -10.28 25.21 -6.45
C ARG A 41 -10.11 24.30 -5.24
N GLU A 42 -10.96 24.46 -4.23
CA GLU A 42 -11.03 23.53 -3.11
C GLU A 42 -11.27 22.09 -3.63
N PRO A 43 -10.41 21.13 -3.27
CA PRO A 43 -10.58 19.76 -3.69
C PRO A 43 -11.83 19.15 -3.02
N PRO A 44 -12.53 18.23 -3.69
CA PRO A 44 -13.64 17.52 -3.06
C PRO A 44 -13.15 16.72 -1.84
N THR A 45 -13.98 16.68 -0.80
CA THR A 45 -13.66 16.00 0.46
C THR A 45 -14.50 14.75 0.65
N LEU A 46 -13.85 13.64 1.00
CA LEU A 46 -14.52 12.41 1.42
C LEU A 46 -14.99 12.57 2.87
N GLN A 47 -16.30 12.73 3.06
CA GLN A 47 -16.87 12.99 4.39
C GLN A 47 -16.93 11.73 5.26
N ASN A 48 -17.39 10.62 4.70
CA ASN A 48 -17.63 9.39 5.45
C ASN A 48 -17.36 8.16 4.58
N PHE A 49 -16.92 7.09 5.23
CA PHE A 49 -16.97 5.75 4.67
C PHE A 49 -18.32 5.10 4.96
N SER A 50 -18.78 4.22 4.08
CA SER A 50 -20.00 3.44 4.24
C SER A 50 -19.70 2.04 4.75
N ALA A 51 -20.62 1.48 5.54
CA ALA A 51 -20.61 0.06 5.88
C ALA A 51 -20.59 -0.80 4.60
N ILE A 52 -19.84 -1.90 4.62
CA ILE A 52 -19.81 -2.87 3.53
C ILE A 52 -20.90 -3.94 3.73
N THR A 53 -21.31 -4.58 2.64
CA THR A 53 -22.27 -5.70 2.67
C THR A 53 -21.58 -7.05 2.83
N GLU A 54 -22.34 -8.10 3.15
CA GLU A 54 -21.83 -9.47 3.15
C GLU A 54 -21.27 -9.89 1.78
N ASP A 55 -21.92 -9.47 0.68
CA ASP A 55 -21.43 -9.74 -0.69
C ASP A 55 -20.09 -9.04 -0.95
N ASN A 56 -19.93 -7.79 -0.51
CA ASN A 56 -18.65 -7.09 -0.61
C ASN A 56 -17.57 -7.84 0.18
N LEU A 57 -17.87 -8.27 1.41
CA LEU A 57 -16.94 -9.03 2.24
C LEU A 57 -16.57 -10.39 1.60
N TYR A 58 -17.56 -11.11 1.07
CA TYR A 58 -17.33 -12.37 0.36
C TYR A 58 -16.38 -12.18 -0.83
N LYS A 59 -16.62 -11.15 -1.66
CA LYS A 59 -15.75 -10.80 -2.79
C LYS A 59 -14.33 -10.47 -2.33
N LEU A 60 -14.18 -9.69 -1.25
CA LEU A 60 -12.88 -9.36 -0.67
C LEU A 60 -12.12 -10.61 -0.23
N VAL A 61 -12.78 -11.49 0.53
CA VAL A 61 -12.16 -12.72 1.04
C VAL A 61 -11.81 -13.67 -0.11
N LYS A 62 -12.71 -13.87 -1.07
CA LYS A 62 -12.49 -14.78 -2.21
C LYS A 62 -11.23 -14.42 -3.01
N HIS A 63 -11.08 -13.15 -3.38
CA HIS A 63 -9.97 -12.66 -4.22
C HIS A 63 -8.69 -12.35 -3.43
N SER A 64 -8.71 -12.46 -2.10
CA SER A 64 -7.54 -12.22 -1.27
C SER A 64 -6.50 -13.34 -1.37
N LYS A 65 -5.22 -12.97 -1.30
CA LYS A 65 -4.10 -13.92 -1.27
C LYS A 65 -4.09 -14.72 0.03
N GLN A 66 -3.63 -15.96 -0.08
CA GLN A 66 -3.46 -16.88 1.02
C GLN A 66 -2.18 -16.60 1.82
N SER A 67 -2.21 -15.57 2.68
CA SER A 67 -1.04 -15.15 3.44
C SER A 67 -1.29 -15.20 4.94
N THR A 68 -0.80 -16.26 5.58
CA THR A 68 -0.85 -16.41 7.04
C THR A 68 0.20 -15.53 7.72
N CYS A 69 -0.22 -14.85 8.79
CA CYS A 69 0.67 -14.16 9.72
C CYS A 69 0.82 -15.01 10.99
N SER A 70 2.03 -15.07 11.55
CA SER A 70 2.30 -15.82 12.77
C SER A 70 1.63 -15.23 14.02
N LEU A 71 1.22 -13.96 13.97
CA LEU A 71 0.42 -13.33 15.02
C LEU A 71 -1.08 -13.63 14.89
N ALA A 72 -1.53 -14.22 13.78
CA ALA A 72 -2.93 -14.56 13.63
C ALA A 72 -3.26 -15.82 14.46
N PRO A 73 -4.38 -15.84 15.19
CA PRO A 73 -4.75 -16.99 16.02
C PRO A 73 -5.05 -18.25 15.19
N ILE A 74 -5.38 -18.06 13.91
CA ILE A 74 -5.74 -19.13 12.97
C ILE A 74 -5.11 -18.89 11.59
N PRO A 75 -4.63 -19.95 10.93
CA PRO A 75 -4.17 -19.89 9.56
C PRO A 75 -5.24 -19.35 8.60
N THR A 76 -4.82 -18.57 7.60
CA THR A 76 -5.73 -17.95 6.63
C THR A 76 -6.57 -18.98 5.87
N PHE A 77 -6.05 -20.21 5.67
CA PHE A 77 -6.78 -21.24 4.89
C PHE A 77 -7.94 -21.82 5.67
N LEU A 78 -7.77 -22.02 6.98
CA LEU A 78 -8.88 -22.41 7.84
C LEU A 78 -9.94 -21.32 7.88
N MET A 79 -9.54 -20.04 7.95
CA MET A 79 -10.48 -18.92 7.89
C MET A 79 -11.29 -18.88 6.59
N LYS A 80 -10.65 -19.03 5.44
CA LYS A 80 -11.35 -18.98 4.15
C LYS A 80 -12.24 -20.20 3.92
N ASN A 81 -11.77 -21.39 4.31
CA ASN A 81 -12.55 -22.61 4.15
C ASN A 81 -13.80 -22.61 5.06
N ASN A 82 -13.71 -21.96 6.21
CA ASN A 82 -14.81 -21.83 7.17
C ASN A 82 -15.44 -20.43 7.15
N PHE A 83 -15.33 -19.70 6.03
CA PHE A 83 -15.73 -18.29 5.94
C PHE A 83 -17.19 -18.08 6.35
N ASN A 84 -18.10 -19.00 6.01
CA ASN A 84 -19.52 -18.91 6.32
C ASN A 84 -19.81 -18.83 7.83
N TYR A 85 -18.93 -19.38 8.68
CA TYR A 85 -19.10 -19.33 10.14
C TYR A 85 -18.52 -18.06 10.76
N VAL A 86 -17.59 -17.40 10.06
CA VAL A 86 -16.87 -16.22 10.55
C VAL A 86 -17.27 -14.93 9.83
N SER A 87 -18.10 -15.02 8.78
CA SER A 87 -18.49 -13.90 7.93
C SER A 87 -19.22 -12.82 8.72
N THR A 88 -20.23 -13.19 9.50
CA THR A 88 -21.03 -12.26 10.31
C THR A 88 -20.19 -11.51 11.35
N PRO A 89 -19.42 -12.18 12.25
CA PRO A 89 -18.61 -11.44 13.23
C PRO A 89 -17.51 -10.62 12.55
N LEU A 90 -16.91 -11.10 11.45
CA LEU A 90 -15.94 -10.34 10.68
C LEU A 90 -16.54 -9.07 10.08
N LEU A 91 -17.75 -9.18 9.51
CA LEU A 91 -18.48 -8.04 8.96
C LEU A 91 -18.78 -7.00 10.03
N GLN A 92 -19.24 -7.43 11.20
CA GLN A 92 -19.52 -6.56 12.34
C GLN A 92 -18.25 -5.80 12.77
N ILE A 93 -17.13 -6.49 12.94
CA ILE A 93 -15.85 -5.86 13.31
C ILE A 93 -15.44 -4.80 12.29
N ILE A 94 -15.52 -5.13 11.00
CA ILE A 94 -15.13 -4.20 9.92
C ILE A 94 -16.07 -3.00 9.89
N ASN A 95 -17.39 -3.21 9.91
CA ASN A 95 -18.35 -2.12 9.84
C ASN A 95 -18.34 -1.24 11.09
N THR A 96 -18.17 -1.81 12.29
CA THR A 96 -18.00 -1.01 13.51
C THR A 96 -16.77 -0.12 13.41
N SER A 97 -15.64 -0.65 12.95
CA SER A 97 -14.42 0.16 12.75
C SER A 97 -14.62 1.27 11.72
N ILE A 98 -15.24 0.96 10.58
CA ILE A 98 -15.55 1.93 9.51
C ILE A 98 -16.46 3.06 10.02
N LEU A 99 -17.56 2.71 10.69
CA LEU A 99 -18.58 3.67 11.14
C LEU A 99 -18.11 4.52 12.32
N THR A 100 -17.24 4.00 13.17
CA THR A 100 -16.67 4.75 14.30
C THR A 100 -15.41 5.52 13.94
N GLY A 101 -14.80 5.22 12.78
CA GLY A 101 -13.49 5.77 12.41
C GLY A 101 -12.32 5.22 13.25
N VAL A 102 -12.54 4.16 14.03
CA VAL A 102 -11.54 3.61 14.95
C VAL A 102 -10.98 2.30 14.41
N PHE A 103 -9.75 2.36 13.88
CA PHE A 103 -9.04 1.15 13.44
C PHE A 103 -8.55 0.32 14.65
N PRO A 104 -8.90 -0.97 14.75
CA PRO A 104 -8.56 -1.82 15.88
C PRO A 104 -7.04 -1.88 16.14
N SER A 105 -6.63 -1.77 17.40
CA SER A 105 -5.22 -1.82 17.81
C SER A 105 -4.53 -3.10 17.38
N THR A 106 -5.19 -4.25 17.52
CA THR A 106 -4.67 -5.57 17.09
C THR A 106 -4.38 -5.63 15.58
N PHE A 107 -5.04 -4.80 14.77
CA PHE A 107 -4.81 -4.77 13.33
C PHE A 107 -3.62 -3.89 12.91
N LYS A 108 -3.12 -3.05 13.83
CA LYS A 108 -1.96 -2.16 13.61
C LYS A 108 -0.63 -2.90 13.73
N THR A 109 -0.62 -4.11 14.30
CA THR A 109 0.59 -4.90 14.50
C THR A 109 0.87 -5.80 13.32
N ALA A 110 2.12 -5.81 12.85
CA ALA A 110 2.59 -6.64 11.75
C ALA A 110 3.90 -7.34 12.10
N VAL A 111 4.15 -8.49 11.50
CA VAL A 111 5.46 -9.15 11.57
C VAL A 111 6.30 -8.64 10.41
N VAL A 112 7.39 -7.94 10.69
CA VAL A 112 8.33 -7.47 9.66
C VAL A 112 9.26 -8.62 9.28
N LYS A 113 9.25 -9.01 8.01
CA LYS A 113 10.15 -10.02 7.45
C LYS A 113 11.19 -9.37 6.54
N PRO A 114 12.48 -9.40 6.88
CA PRO A 114 13.54 -8.97 5.97
C PRO A 114 13.58 -9.90 4.76
N LEU A 115 13.34 -9.36 3.56
CA LEU A 115 13.42 -10.11 2.30
C LEU A 115 14.53 -9.56 1.40
N LEU A 116 15.41 -10.42 0.94
CA LEU A 116 16.51 -10.04 0.06
C LEU A 116 15.98 -9.45 -1.26
N LYS A 117 16.50 -8.30 -1.68
CA LYS A 117 16.04 -7.55 -2.86
C LYS A 117 16.24 -8.35 -4.16
N LYS A 118 17.31 -9.12 -4.27
CA LYS A 118 17.69 -9.98 -5.40
C LYS A 118 18.44 -11.20 -4.86
N PRO A 119 18.28 -12.40 -5.45
CA PRO A 119 18.84 -13.64 -4.90
C PRO A 119 20.38 -13.68 -4.85
N ASN A 120 21.06 -12.88 -5.66
CA ASN A 120 22.52 -12.87 -5.80
C ASN A 120 23.21 -11.77 -4.99
N LEU A 121 22.49 -11.07 -4.11
CA LEU A 121 23.07 -10.05 -3.24
C LEU A 121 23.68 -10.66 -1.99
N ASP A 122 24.66 -9.97 -1.42
CA ASP A 122 25.28 -10.35 -0.16
C ASP A 122 24.26 -10.31 1.00
N TYR A 123 24.20 -11.40 1.75
CA TYR A 123 23.30 -11.62 2.88
C TYR A 123 23.75 -10.88 4.15
N ASN A 124 25.02 -10.45 4.23
CA ASN A 124 25.54 -9.72 5.39
C ASN A 124 25.25 -8.22 5.32
N THR A 125 24.98 -7.69 4.12
CA THR A 125 24.67 -6.28 3.89
C THR A 125 23.18 -6.00 4.15
N LEU A 126 22.86 -5.33 5.27
CA LEU A 126 21.47 -5.02 5.68
C LEU A 126 20.68 -4.22 4.62
N ASN A 127 21.35 -3.32 3.88
CA ASN A 127 20.71 -2.54 2.81
C ASN A 127 20.23 -3.39 1.63
N ASN A 128 20.66 -4.65 1.52
CA ASN A 128 20.18 -5.57 0.49
C ASN A 128 18.79 -6.15 0.80
N TYR A 129 18.21 -5.84 1.96
CA TYR A 129 16.90 -6.34 2.37
C TYR A 129 15.80 -5.28 2.25
N ARG A 130 14.56 -5.76 2.08
CA ARG A 130 13.33 -4.97 2.19
C ARG A 130 12.56 -5.39 3.44
N PRO A 131 12.02 -4.46 4.24
CA PRO A 131 11.12 -4.80 5.31
C PRO A 131 9.73 -5.13 4.74
N ILE A 132 9.34 -6.40 4.75
CA ILE A 132 8.00 -6.81 4.30
C ILE A 132 7.09 -6.96 5.53
N SER A 133 6.12 -6.07 5.68
CA SER A 133 5.11 -6.15 6.73
C SER A 133 4.09 -7.25 6.43
N ASN A 134 4.07 -8.29 7.25
CA ASN A 134 3.07 -9.35 7.17
C ASN A 134 1.97 -9.12 8.23
N LEU A 135 0.86 -8.54 7.80
CA LEU A 135 -0.29 -8.27 8.66
C LEU A 135 -1.21 -9.50 8.83
N PRO A 136 -1.96 -9.60 9.95
CA PRO A 136 -3.05 -10.55 10.08
C PRO A 136 -4.03 -10.45 8.91
N PHE A 137 -4.59 -11.59 8.50
CA PHE A 137 -5.48 -11.66 7.35
C PHE A 137 -6.67 -10.70 7.45
N ILE A 138 -7.29 -10.63 8.63
CA ILE A 138 -8.45 -9.76 8.89
C ILE A 138 -8.08 -8.28 8.70
N SER A 139 -6.89 -7.86 9.16
CA SER A 139 -6.39 -6.49 8.96
C SER A 139 -6.28 -6.15 7.47
N LYS A 140 -5.72 -7.06 6.66
CA LYS A 140 -5.62 -6.89 5.19
C LYS A 140 -7.00 -6.76 4.52
N ILE A 141 -8.00 -7.52 4.97
CA ILE A 141 -9.37 -7.43 4.43
C ILE A 141 -9.99 -6.08 4.81
N HIS A 142 -9.81 -5.62 6.04
CA HIS A 142 -10.28 -4.31 6.49
C HIS A 142 -9.64 -3.17 5.67
N GLU A 143 -8.31 -3.15 5.56
CA GLU A 143 -7.59 -2.16 4.76
C GLU A 143 -8.09 -2.14 3.32
N LYS A 144 -8.37 -3.33 2.73
CA LYS A 144 -8.88 -3.41 1.37
C LYS A 144 -10.30 -2.83 1.24
N ALA A 145 -11.16 -3.02 2.23
CA ALA A 145 -12.50 -2.45 2.26
C ALA A 145 -12.44 -0.91 2.23
N VAL A 146 -11.60 -0.31 3.07
CA VAL A 146 -11.37 1.14 3.10
C VAL A 146 -10.73 1.63 1.80
N PHE A 147 -9.71 0.92 1.30
CA PHE A 147 -9.03 1.25 0.04
C PHE A 147 -10.00 1.32 -1.15
N ILE A 148 -10.96 0.40 -1.25
CA ILE A 148 -11.92 0.40 -2.36
C ILE A 148 -12.74 1.69 -2.37
N GLN A 149 -13.27 2.11 -1.22
CA GLN A 149 -14.07 3.31 -1.11
C GLN A 149 -13.24 4.58 -1.37
N LEU A 150 -12.04 4.64 -0.79
CA LEU A 150 -11.11 5.74 -1.03
C LEU A 150 -10.73 5.85 -2.51
N ASN A 151 -10.37 4.72 -3.13
CA ASN A 151 -9.99 4.70 -4.55
C ASN A 151 -11.17 5.06 -5.46
N GLN A 152 -12.39 4.62 -5.14
CA GLN A 152 -13.59 5.04 -5.88
C GLN A 152 -13.80 6.55 -5.79
N PHE A 153 -13.65 7.13 -4.61
CA PHE A 153 -13.73 8.58 -4.42
C PHE A 153 -12.66 9.32 -5.23
N LEU A 154 -11.40 8.89 -5.15
CA LEU A 154 -10.29 9.52 -5.87
C LEU A 154 -10.50 9.49 -7.41
N ASN A 155 -10.99 8.37 -7.95
CA ASN A 155 -11.25 8.24 -9.39
C ASN A 155 -12.51 9.01 -9.82
N LYS A 156 -13.59 8.97 -9.02
CA LYS A 156 -14.84 9.67 -9.36
C LYS A 156 -14.67 11.19 -9.46
N ASN A 157 -13.71 11.73 -8.72
CA ASN A 157 -13.44 13.16 -8.64
C ASN A 157 -12.17 13.58 -9.39
N ASP A 158 -11.57 12.69 -10.19
CA ASP A 158 -10.34 12.95 -10.97
C ASP A 158 -9.20 13.57 -10.13
N ILE A 159 -9.04 13.12 -8.88
CA ILE A 159 -8.04 13.66 -7.93
C ILE A 159 -6.64 13.09 -8.21
N LEU A 160 -6.57 11.89 -8.79
CA LEU A 160 -5.29 11.22 -9.07
C LEU A 160 -4.52 11.97 -10.16
N GLU A 161 -3.22 12.17 -9.92
CA GLU A 161 -2.33 12.83 -10.86
C GLU A 161 -2.41 12.18 -12.25
N LYS A 162 -2.54 13.01 -13.29
CA LYS A 162 -2.78 12.56 -14.67
C LYS A 162 -1.68 11.62 -15.16
N PHE A 163 -0.44 11.90 -14.78
CA PHE A 163 0.73 11.12 -15.21
C PHE A 163 1.14 10.03 -14.21
N GLN A 164 0.41 9.85 -13.11
CA GLN A 164 0.65 8.76 -12.18
C GLN A 164 0.27 7.41 -12.82
N SER A 165 1.29 6.61 -13.14
CA SER A 165 1.09 5.21 -13.57
C SER A 165 1.29 4.19 -12.45
N GLY A 166 2.06 4.54 -11.41
CA GLY A 166 2.26 3.66 -10.26
C GLY A 166 0.99 3.53 -9.43
N PHE A 167 0.69 2.30 -8.98
CA PHE A 167 -0.43 1.99 -8.09
C PHE A 167 -1.82 2.37 -8.64
N ARG A 168 -1.96 2.55 -9.96
CA ARG A 168 -3.21 2.92 -10.62
C ARG A 168 -3.72 1.74 -11.46
N ALA A 169 -5.00 1.43 -11.32
CA ALA A 169 -5.63 0.37 -12.11
C ALA A 169 -5.54 0.70 -13.61
N ASN A 170 -5.24 -0.31 -14.44
CA ASN A 170 -5.03 -0.19 -15.89
C ASN A 170 -3.79 0.61 -16.32
N HIS A 171 -2.88 0.93 -15.38
CA HIS A 171 -1.58 1.51 -15.68
C HIS A 171 -0.45 0.56 -15.27
N SER A 172 0.70 0.67 -15.92
CA SER A 172 1.90 -0.10 -15.64
C SER A 172 3.17 0.71 -15.88
N THR A 173 4.34 0.11 -15.69
CA THR A 173 5.61 0.72 -16.12
C THR A 173 5.69 0.89 -17.64
N GLU A 174 4.98 0.05 -18.40
CA GLU A 174 4.95 0.10 -19.87
C GLU A 174 4.09 1.27 -20.36
N THR A 175 2.97 1.57 -19.70
CA THR A 175 2.15 2.75 -20.06
C THR A 175 2.92 4.04 -19.82
N ALA A 176 3.70 4.11 -18.74
CA ALA A 176 4.58 5.24 -18.45
C ALA A 176 5.69 5.37 -19.51
N LEU A 177 6.39 4.27 -19.83
CA LEU A 177 7.44 4.27 -20.84
C LEU A 177 6.90 4.67 -22.23
N THR A 178 5.75 4.12 -22.62
CA THR A 178 5.10 4.42 -23.90
C THR A 178 4.81 5.92 -24.03
N LYS A 179 4.29 6.56 -22.97
CA LYS A 179 4.03 8.00 -22.96
C LYS A 179 5.32 8.80 -23.16
N ILE A 180 6.35 8.49 -22.37
CA ILE A 180 7.65 9.17 -22.44
C ILE A 180 8.27 9.05 -23.84
N VAL A 181 8.28 7.84 -24.41
CA VAL A 181 8.82 7.60 -25.76
C VAL A 181 8.03 8.36 -26.83
N ASN A 182 6.70 8.37 -26.73
CA ASN A 182 5.85 9.12 -27.65
C ASN A 182 6.13 10.63 -27.57
N ASP A 183 6.24 11.19 -26.37
CA ASP A 183 6.52 12.61 -26.17
C ASP A 183 7.89 13.00 -26.72
N LEU A 184 8.91 12.17 -26.52
CA LEU A 184 10.24 12.36 -27.11
C LEU A 184 10.19 12.33 -28.65
N ARG A 185 9.40 11.44 -29.26
CA ARG A 185 9.26 11.41 -30.71
C ARG A 185 8.58 12.66 -31.25
N LEU A 186 7.49 13.10 -30.62
CA LEU A 186 6.79 14.31 -31.02
C LEU A 186 7.68 15.55 -30.89
N SER A 187 8.46 15.66 -29.81
CA SER A 187 9.36 16.79 -29.60
C SER A 187 10.49 16.88 -30.63
N THR A 188 11.03 15.74 -31.05
CA THR A 188 12.03 15.70 -32.13
C THR A 188 11.45 16.15 -33.47
N ALA A 189 10.16 15.91 -33.71
CA ALA A 189 9.48 16.37 -34.92
C ALA A 189 9.14 17.86 -34.87
N THR A 190 8.75 18.40 -33.71
CA THR A 190 8.34 19.81 -33.56
C THR A 190 9.47 20.77 -33.18
N LYS A 191 10.66 20.26 -32.85
CA LYS A 191 11.81 21.03 -32.30
C LYS A 191 11.45 21.82 -31.02
N SER A 192 10.42 21.40 -30.31
CA SER A 192 9.99 22.00 -29.03
C SER A 192 9.87 20.91 -27.98
N LEU A 193 10.38 21.17 -26.77
CA LEU A 193 10.28 20.21 -25.68
C LEU A 193 8.82 20.12 -25.22
N PRO A 194 8.26 18.90 -25.06
CA PRO A 194 6.85 18.70 -24.79
C PRO A 194 6.48 19.04 -23.35
N TRP A 195 7.49 19.28 -22.48
CA TRP A 195 7.33 19.59 -21.06
C TRP A 195 6.79 21.00 -20.80
N SER A 196 6.75 21.88 -21.81
CA SER A 196 6.18 23.24 -21.68
C SER A 196 4.66 23.26 -21.48
N SER A 197 3.97 22.13 -21.69
CA SER A 197 2.54 21.96 -21.41
C SER A 197 2.26 21.17 -20.12
N TRP A 198 3.28 20.96 -19.29
CA TRP A 198 3.20 20.23 -18.01
C TRP A 198 3.19 21.17 -16.80
N THR A 199 3.35 22.46 -17.04
CA THR A 199 3.02 23.58 -16.15
C THR A 199 1.63 24.09 -16.50
#